data_AF-A0A844WUD6-F1
#
_entry.id   AF-A0A844WUD6-F1
#
_cell.length_a   1.000
_cell.length_b   1.000
_cell.length_c   1.000
_cell.angle_alpha   90.00
_cell.angle_beta   90.00
_cell.angle_gamma   90.00
#
_symmetry.space_group_name_H-M   'P 1'
#
loop_
_entity.id
_entity.type
_entity.pdbx_description
1 polymer ?
#
loop_
_entity_poly.entity_id
_entity_poly.type
_entity_poly.pdbx_seq_one_letter_code
_entity_poly.pdbx_strand_id
1 'polypeptide(L)'
;SLWVRLAKPYAGSTYGFHFPLIDGTEVAIAFMDGNPDRPYIAHAMHDSAHPDLVTTINKHRNVIRTPANNKLRMDDKRGQEHIKLATEYGKSQLNLGHLVNQNKDERGEGFEL
;
A
#
# COMPACT_ATOMS: atom_id res chain seq x y z
N SER A 1 -28.60 -11.30 0.27
CA SER A 1 -27.16 -10.98 0.42
C SER A 1 -26.96 -10.29 1.76
N LEU A 2 -25.98 -10.70 2.55
CA LEU A 2 -25.60 -10.04 3.81
C LEU A 2 -24.38 -9.15 3.53
N TRP A 3 -24.49 -7.86 3.84
CA TRP A 3 -23.35 -6.95 3.75
C TRP A 3 -22.44 -7.14 4.95
N VAL A 4 -21.15 -7.42 4.69
CA VAL A 4 -20.14 -7.62 5.74
C VAL A 4 -19.24 -6.40 5.80
N ARG A 5 -19.01 -5.87 7.00
CA ARG A 5 -18.17 -4.68 7.21
C ARG A 5 -16.68 -5.01 7.17
N LEU A 6 -15.88 -4.09 6.65
CA LEU A 6 -14.41 -4.14 6.70
C LEU A 6 -13.89 -3.49 7.98
N ALA A 7 -13.07 -4.23 8.74
CA ALA A 7 -12.26 -3.66 9.80
C ALA A 7 -11.19 -2.75 9.21
N LYS A 8 -11.01 -1.55 9.79
CA LYS A 8 -10.08 -0.53 9.31
C LYS A 8 -9.12 -0.13 10.42
N PRO A 9 -7.86 0.19 10.11
CA PRO A 9 -6.90 0.68 11.10
C PRO A 9 -7.35 1.96 11.82
N TYR A 10 -8.13 2.80 11.13
CA TYR A 10 -8.69 4.04 11.69
C TYR A 10 -9.99 4.39 10.98
N ALA A 11 -11.03 4.74 11.74
CA ALA A 11 -12.35 5.10 11.22
C ALA A 11 -13.09 6.06 12.17
N GLY A 12 -13.85 6.98 11.58
CA GLY A 12 -14.75 7.91 12.26
C GLY A 12 -15.92 8.26 11.34
N SER A 13 -16.76 9.22 11.75
CA SER A 13 -17.95 9.62 11.00
C SER A 13 -17.62 10.25 9.63
N THR A 14 -16.54 11.02 9.56
CA THR A 14 -16.15 11.79 8.36
C THR A 14 -14.68 11.61 7.97
N TYR A 15 -13.93 10.73 8.65
CA TYR A 15 -12.50 10.51 8.44
C TYR A 15 -12.10 9.04 8.67
N GLY A 16 -10.93 8.63 8.18
CA GLY A 16 -10.40 7.29 8.39
C GLY A 16 -9.44 6.81 7.30
N PHE A 17 -9.13 5.52 7.32
CA PHE A 17 -8.44 4.81 6.24
C PHE A 17 -9.47 4.29 5.22
N HIS A 18 -9.47 4.86 4.02
CA HIS A 18 -10.45 4.55 2.96
C HIS A 18 -9.79 3.90 1.75
N PHE A 19 -9.27 2.68 1.95
CA PHE A 19 -8.85 1.80 0.85
C PHE A 19 -9.97 0.77 0.60
N PRO A 20 -10.79 0.94 -0.46
CA PRO A 20 -11.86 0.00 -0.75
C PRO A 20 -11.29 -1.33 -1.24
N LEU A 21 -11.99 -2.42 -0.94
CA LEU A 21 -11.78 -3.68 -1.62
C LEU A 21 -12.35 -3.56 -3.04
N ILE A 22 -11.66 -4.15 -4.00
CA ILE A 22 -12.09 -4.17 -5.40
C ILE A 22 -12.58 -5.57 -5.72
N ASP A 23 -13.49 -5.70 -6.66
CA ASP A 23 -14.03 -6.98 -7.11
C ASP A 23 -12.92 -8.01 -7.35
N GLY A 24 -13.11 -9.21 -6.80
CA GLY A 24 -12.11 -10.28 -6.84
C GLY A 24 -11.06 -10.25 -5.73
N THR A 25 -11.03 -9.23 -4.85
CA THR A 25 -10.11 -9.22 -3.70
C THR A 25 -10.47 -10.35 -2.73
N GLU A 26 -9.54 -11.27 -2.50
CA GLU A 26 -9.69 -12.31 -1.48
C GLU A 26 -9.54 -11.70 -0.08
N VAL A 27 -10.37 -12.18 0.86
CA VAL A 27 -10.43 -11.64 2.21
C VAL A 27 -10.58 -12.72 3.26
N ALA A 28 -9.99 -12.48 4.43
CA ALA A 28 -10.24 -13.28 5.62
C ALA A 28 -11.46 -12.76 6.39
N ILE A 29 -12.41 -13.66 6.69
CA ILE A 29 -13.57 -13.36 7.53
C ILE A 29 -13.28 -13.78 8.98
N ALA A 30 -13.57 -12.88 9.90
CA ALA A 30 -13.55 -13.15 11.33
C ALA A 30 -14.93 -12.88 11.94
N PHE A 31 -15.13 -13.37 13.16
CA PHE A 31 -16.41 -13.33 13.85
C PHE A 31 -16.25 -12.61 15.18
N MET A 32 -17.09 -11.60 15.42
CA MET A 32 -17.06 -10.84 16.67
C MET A 32 -17.41 -11.75 17.84
N ASP A 33 -16.51 -11.83 18.83
CA ASP A 33 -16.62 -12.73 19.99
C ASP A 33 -16.88 -14.21 19.62
N GLY A 34 -16.42 -14.64 18.45
CA GLY A 34 -16.66 -16.00 17.93
C GLY A 34 -18.11 -16.26 17.48
N ASN A 35 -18.96 -15.23 17.43
CA ASN A 35 -20.36 -15.38 17.02
C ASN A 35 -20.47 -15.46 15.47
N PRO A 36 -20.87 -16.61 14.89
CA PRO A 36 -20.98 -16.79 13.44
C PRO A 36 -21.98 -15.83 12.77
N ASP A 37 -22.95 -15.31 13.52
CA ASP A 37 -23.95 -14.35 13.03
C ASP A 37 -23.42 -12.91 12.97
N ARG A 38 -22.18 -12.67 13.44
CA ARG A 38 -21.54 -11.34 13.45
C ARG A 38 -20.20 -11.34 12.69
N PRO A 39 -20.20 -11.67 11.38
CA PRO A 39 -19.00 -11.64 10.58
C PRO A 39 -18.50 -10.21 10.34
N TYR A 40 -17.19 -10.08 10.13
CA TYR A 40 -16.54 -8.91 9.58
C TYR A 40 -15.33 -9.33 8.74
N ILE A 41 -14.97 -8.52 7.76
CA ILE A 41 -13.74 -8.70 7.00
C ILE A 41 -12.58 -8.19 7.85
N ALA A 42 -11.62 -9.07 8.16
CA ALA A 42 -10.48 -8.76 9.00
C ALA A 42 -9.30 -8.20 8.19
N HIS A 43 -8.96 -8.86 7.08
CA HIS A 43 -7.80 -8.51 6.26
C HIS A 43 -8.06 -8.88 4.78
N ALA A 44 -7.43 -8.17 3.86
CA ALA A 44 -7.26 -8.62 2.47
C ALA A 44 -6.07 -9.58 2.39
N MET A 45 -6.15 -10.57 1.51
CA MET A 45 -5.13 -11.60 1.35
C MET A 45 -4.50 -11.50 -0.04
N HIS A 46 -3.22 -11.86 -0.13
CA HIS A 46 -2.54 -12.15 -1.38
C HIS A 46 -2.32 -13.66 -1.50
N ASP A 47 -2.19 -14.14 -2.73
CA ASP A 47 -1.91 -15.54 -3.03
C ASP A 47 -0.82 -15.66 -4.11
N SER A 48 -0.60 -16.87 -4.62
CA SER A 48 0.40 -17.10 -5.68
C SER A 48 0.02 -16.46 -7.01
N ALA A 49 -1.27 -16.19 -7.27
CA ALA A 49 -1.73 -15.53 -8.49
C ALA A 49 -1.66 -13.99 -8.37
N HIS A 50 -1.74 -13.47 -7.15
CA HIS A 50 -1.75 -12.04 -6.83
C HIS A 50 -0.69 -11.71 -5.77
N PRO A 51 0.62 -11.89 -6.07
CA PRO A 51 1.67 -11.73 -5.07
C PRO A 51 1.85 -10.26 -4.63
N ASP A 52 2.39 -10.09 -3.42
CA ASP A 52 2.78 -8.77 -2.91
C ASP A 52 3.85 -8.12 -3.79
N LEU A 53 3.77 -6.78 -3.88
CA LEU A 53 4.74 -5.97 -4.63
C LEU A 53 6.10 -5.86 -3.93
N VAL A 54 6.10 -6.04 -2.62
CA VAL A 54 7.30 -6.09 -1.79
C VAL A 54 7.60 -7.56 -1.52
N THR A 55 8.75 -8.01 -1.99
CA THR A 55 9.23 -9.38 -1.89
C THR A 55 10.65 -9.40 -1.31
N THR A 56 11.22 -10.58 -1.16
CA THR A 56 12.61 -10.75 -0.70
C THR A 56 13.63 -10.03 -1.57
N ILE A 57 13.33 -9.82 -2.86
CA ILE A 57 14.22 -9.13 -3.83
C ILE A 57 14.30 -7.62 -3.52
N ASN A 58 13.24 -7.03 -2.99
CA ASN A 58 13.15 -5.58 -2.73
C ASN A 58 12.68 -5.28 -1.29
N LYS A 59 13.10 -6.13 -0.35
CA LYS A 59 12.70 -6.20 1.07
C LYS A 59 12.86 -4.93 1.90
N HIS A 60 13.57 -3.93 1.38
CA HIS A 60 13.75 -2.63 2.04
C HIS A 60 12.59 -1.66 1.75
N ARG A 61 11.65 -2.04 0.88
CA ARG A 61 10.56 -1.17 0.46
C ARG A 61 9.33 -1.32 1.33
N ASN A 62 8.70 -0.20 1.62
CA ASN A 62 7.36 -0.08 2.17
C ASN A 62 6.51 0.71 1.17
N VAL A 63 5.36 0.17 0.75
CA VAL A 63 4.58 0.74 -0.35
C VAL A 63 3.09 0.79 -0.02
N ILE A 64 2.48 1.96 -0.16
CA ILE A 64 1.03 2.11 -0.32
C ILE A 64 0.80 2.42 -1.80
N ARG A 65 0.01 1.59 -2.49
CA ARG A 65 -0.26 1.73 -3.92
C ARG A 65 -1.71 1.46 -4.25
N THR A 66 -2.29 2.30 -5.11
CA THR A 66 -3.65 2.13 -5.65
C THR A 66 -3.61 1.41 -7.02
N PRO A 67 -4.74 0.88 -7.53
CA PRO A 67 -4.79 0.17 -8.82
C PRO A 67 -4.29 1.01 -10.00
N ALA A 68 -4.61 2.31 -10.02
CA ALA A 68 -4.12 3.26 -11.00
C ALA A 68 -2.63 3.62 -10.81
N ASN A 69 -1.92 2.90 -9.93
CA ASN A 69 -0.50 3.02 -9.67
C ASN A 69 -0.05 4.38 -9.09
N ASN A 70 -0.97 5.09 -8.42
CA ASN A 70 -0.60 6.14 -7.47
C ASN A 70 0.05 5.48 -6.25
N LYS A 71 1.21 5.99 -5.82
CA LYS A 71 2.01 5.34 -4.77
C LYS A 71 2.67 6.31 -3.82
N LEU A 72 2.72 5.93 -2.55
CA LEU A 72 3.69 6.39 -1.57
C LEU A 72 4.65 5.22 -1.29
N ARG A 73 5.93 5.42 -1.57
CA ARG A 73 6.98 4.42 -1.35
C ARG A 73 8.04 4.98 -0.43
N MET A 74 8.45 4.19 0.55
CA MET A 74 9.64 4.42 1.39
C MET A 74 10.60 3.26 1.11
N ASP A 75 11.90 3.54 1.02
CA ASP A 75 12.95 2.52 0.86
C ASP A 75 13.97 2.72 1.99
N ASP A 76 14.15 1.69 2.81
CA ASP A 76 14.97 1.69 4.03
C ASP A 76 16.34 1.02 3.79
N LYS A 77 16.82 1.03 2.54
CA LYS A 77 18.16 0.54 2.24
C LYS A 77 19.18 1.49 2.87
N ARG A 78 19.98 0.96 3.81
CA ARG A 78 20.93 1.75 4.60
C ARG A 78 21.86 2.59 3.73
N GLY A 79 21.93 3.90 3.99
CA GLY A 79 22.73 4.87 3.25
C GLY A 79 22.14 5.27 1.88
N GLN A 80 20.95 4.80 1.55
CA GLN A 80 20.21 5.10 0.31
C GLN A 80 18.72 5.32 0.59
N GLU A 81 18.40 5.74 1.83
CA GLU A 81 17.05 5.93 2.30
C GLU A 81 16.36 7.04 1.51
N HIS A 82 15.12 6.78 1.08
CA HIS A 82 14.35 7.77 0.35
C HIS A 82 12.85 7.53 0.42
N ILE A 83 12.08 8.59 0.18
CA ILE A 83 10.62 8.57 0.08
C ILE A 83 10.21 9.11 -1.29
N LYS A 84 9.20 8.47 -1.89
CA LYS A 84 8.62 8.85 -3.17
C LYS A 84 7.10 8.88 -3.10
N LEU A 85 6.50 10.00 -3.48
CA LEU A 85 5.08 10.12 -3.80
C LEU A 85 4.94 10.29 -5.31
N ALA A 86 4.17 9.44 -5.99
CA ALA A 86 4.06 9.53 -7.44
C ALA A 86 2.68 9.12 -7.96
N THR A 87 2.31 9.71 -9.10
CA THR A 87 1.13 9.38 -9.88
C THR A 87 1.54 8.97 -11.30
N GLU A 88 0.73 8.11 -11.92
CA GLU A 88 0.88 7.82 -13.34
C GLU A 88 0.31 8.94 -14.22
N TYR A 89 -0.68 9.68 -13.73
CA TYR A 89 -1.26 10.80 -14.44
C TYR A 89 -0.26 11.95 -14.51
N GLY A 90 0.15 12.35 -15.71
CA GLY A 90 1.17 13.39 -15.91
C GLY A 90 2.58 13.00 -15.44
N LYS A 91 2.79 11.75 -15.00
CA LYS A 91 4.08 11.22 -14.52
C LYS A 91 4.76 12.09 -13.44
N SER A 92 3.96 12.80 -12.63
CA SER A 92 4.49 13.67 -11.59
C SER A 92 4.88 12.90 -10.33
N GLN A 93 5.91 13.39 -9.65
CA GLN A 93 6.47 12.75 -8.47
C GLN A 93 7.10 13.78 -7.53
N LEU A 94 7.09 13.48 -6.23
CA LEU A 94 7.89 14.17 -5.23
C LEU A 94 8.84 13.14 -4.63
N ASN A 95 10.14 13.37 -4.74
CA ASN A 95 11.19 12.49 -4.21
C ASN A 95 11.97 13.21 -3.11
N LEU A 96 12.34 12.48 -2.05
CA LEU A 96 13.06 12.95 -0.86
C LEU A 96 14.16 11.96 -0.46
N GLY A 97 15.33 12.44 -0.03
CA GLY A 97 16.45 11.61 0.41
C GLY A 97 17.42 11.29 -0.72
N HIS A 98 17.81 10.01 -0.85
CA HIS A 98 18.69 9.52 -1.91
C HIS A 98 17.98 9.48 -3.27
N LEU A 99 18.40 10.35 -4.19
CA LEU A 99 17.78 10.51 -5.50
C LEU A 99 18.51 9.64 -6.52
N VAL A 100 17.73 8.88 -7.30
CA VAL A 100 18.26 8.01 -8.36
C VAL A 100 17.55 8.24 -9.69
N ASN A 101 18.24 7.93 -10.79
CA ASN A 101 17.64 7.91 -12.12
C ASN A 101 16.85 6.59 -12.36
N GLN A 102 16.30 6.42 -13.56
CA GLN A 102 15.57 5.18 -13.93
C GLN A 102 16.45 3.93 -13.91
N ASN A 103 17.76 4.08 -14.14
CA ASN A 103 18.76 3.01 -14.10
C ASN A 103 19.28 2.73 -12.67
N LYS A 104 18.79 3.48 -11.67
CA LYS A 104 19.22 3.46 -10.26
C LYS A 104 20.62 4.06 -10.02
N ASP A 105 21.12 4.86 -10.95
CA ASP A 105 22.34 5.63 -10.72
C ASP A 105 22.01 6.84 -9.84
N GLU A 106 22.91 7.15 -8.92
CA GLU A 106 22.80 8.29 -8.02
C GLU A 106 22.76 9.60 -8.80
N ARG A 107 21.78 10.45 -8.48
CA ARG A 107 21.64 11.79 -9.03
C ARG A 107 21.92 12.89 -8.01
N GLY A 108 21.91 12.54 -6.72
CA GLY A 108 22.17 13.45 -5.62
C GLY A 108 21.32 13.14 -4.41
N GLU A 109 21.27 14.09 -3.48
CA GLU A 109 20.54 14.00 -2.22
C GLU A 109 19.66 15.24 -2.03
N GLY A 110 18.56 15.10 -1.28
CA GLY A 110 17.69 16.23 -0.93
C GLY A 110 16.25 16.00 -1.37
N PHE A 111 15.69 16.91 -2.17
CA PHE A 111 14.32 16.78 -2.66
C PHE A 111 14.19 17.24 -4.13
N GLU A 112 13.27 16.64 -4.87
CA GLU A 112 12.90 17.08 -6.23
C GLU A 112 11.40 16.87 -6.50
N LEU A 113 10.86 17.69 -7.41
CA LEU A 113 9.46 17.68 -7.88
C LEU A 113 9.41 17.46 -9.39
#